data_AF-A0A6N8W4B7-F1
#
_entry.id   AF-A0A6N8W4B7-F1
#
_cell.length_a   1.000
_cell.length_b   1.000
_cell.length_c   1.000
_cell.angle_alpha   90.00
_cell.angle_beta   90.00
_cell.angle_gamma   90.00
#
_symmetry.space_group_name_H-M   'P 1'
#
loop_
_entity.id
_entity.type
_entity.pdbx_description
1 polymer ?
#
loop_
_entity_poly.entity_id
_entity_poly.type
_entity_poly.pdbx_seq_one_letter_code
_entity_poly.pdbx_strand_id
1 'polypeptide(L)'
;MIRADYLEDDFDRRLVDSVLLLALWHFASSEKSDAGGRLRLMKLAYLLFRRLQCDSVCALSVNFYRWQYGPMSNEVYEAWERLEAADLMDEEEVWTLTDSGVRLAENFYEEVLKEESNAAVKAAVDEVAQEWRTAWSAQPLMQHIYSLSSRIAEVGPSIEDMALGDDFEPPPAPADAEMCLNVDDSWVESLSVALSSESMASLRSSVADYRGGRIHLAR
;
A
#
# COMPACT_ATOMS: atom_id res chain seq x y z
N MET A 1 27.08 -4.08 -5.03
CA MET A 1 26.44 -3.15 -5.97
C MET A 1 25.44 -3.97 -6.78
N ILE A 2 24.24 -4.15 -6.23
CA ILE A 2 23.12 -4.83 -6.88
C ILE A 2 22.24 -3.69 -7.38
N ARG A 3 22.08 -3.55 -8.69
CA ARG A 3 21.26 -2.52 -9.32
C ARG A 3 20.48 -3.15 -10.46
N ALA A 4 19.21 -2.76 -10.52
CA ALA A 4 18.15 -3.14 -11.46
C ALA A 4 17.60 -4.55 -11.27
N ASP A 5 16.52 -4.64 -10.47
CA ASP A 5 15.35 -5.49 -10.72
C ASP A 5 14.16 -4.88 -9.92
N TYR A 6 13.82 -3.61 -10.20
CA TYR A 6 12.55 -3.06 -9.71
C TYR A 6 11.47 -3.47 -10.72
N LEU A 7 10.98 -4.70 -10.58
CA LEU A 7 9.86 -5.34 -11.27
C LEU A 7 9.59 -4.78 -12.67
N GLU A 8 10.12 -5.38 -13.73
CA GLU A 8 9.88 -4.87 -15.08
C GLU A 8 8.39 -4.95 -15.50
N ASP A 9 7.61 -5.82 -14.85
CA ASP A 9 6.18 -5.99 -15.09
C ASP A 9 5.32 -5.03 -14.24
N ASP A 10 4.43 -4.30 -14.91
CA ASP A 10 3.44 -3.41 -14.30
C ASP A 10 2.50 -4.17 -13.35
N PHE A 11 2.19 -5.44 -13.66
CA PHE A 11 1.36 -6.28 -12.82
C PHE A 11 2.01 -6.55 -11.46
N ASP A 12 3.28 -6.96 -11.45
CA ASP A 12 3.99 -7.29 -10.22
C ASP A 12 4.14 -6.07 -9.32
N ARG A 13 4.40 -4.89 -9.91
CA ARG A 13 4.43 -3.62 -9.16
C ARG A 13 3.11 -3.35 -8.45
N ARG A 14 1.98 -3.54 -9.13
CA ARG A 14 0.65 -3.34 -8.53
C ARG A 14 0.38 -4.31 -7.38
N LEU A 15 0.88 -5.53 -7.44
CA LEU A 15 0.79 -6.49 -6.33
C LEU A 15 1.57 -6.00 -5.12
N VAL A 16 2.82 -5.58 -5.32
CA VAL A 16 3.68 -5.05 -4.25
C VAL A 16 3.12 -3.77 -3.66
N ASP A 17 2.65 -2.83 -4.48
CA ASP A 17 1.98 -1.60 -4.03
C ASP A 17 0.78 -1.92 -3.13
N SER A 18 -0.04 -2.91 -3.51
CA SER A 18 -1.21 -3.32 -2.73
C SER A 18 -0.82 -3.80 -1.32
N VAL A 19 0.23 -4.61 -1.22
CA VAL A 19 0.67 -5.16 0.08
C VAL A 19 1.45 -4.13 0.90
N LEU A 20 2.21 -3.25 0.27
CA LEU A 20 2.86 -2.12 0.95
C LEU A 20 1.82 -1.19 1.57
N LEU A 21 0.74 -0.89 0.83
CA LEU A 21 -0.39 -0.12 1.35
C LEU A 21 -1.14 -0.85 2.47
N LEU A 22 -1.37 -2.16 2.33
CA LEU A 22 -1.95 -2.99 3.40
C LEU A 22 -1.12 -2.91 4.68
N ALA A 23 0.21 -3.02 4.56
CA ALA A 23 1.13 -2.88 5.69
C ALA A 23 1.04 -1.49 6.31
N LEU A 24 1.09 -0.42 5.52
CA LEU A 24 0.92 0.95 6.00
C LEU A 24 -0.37 1.10 6.81
N TRP A 25 -1.51 0.66 6.28
CA TRP A 25 -2.81 0.81 6.93
C TRP A 25 -2.91 -0.02 8.21
N HIS A 26 -2.35 -1.23 8.21
CA HIS A 26 -2.25 -2.06 9.41
C HIS A 26 -1.51 -1.33 10.54
N PHE A 27 -0.30 -0.82 10.26
CA PHE A 27 0.53 -0.19 11.29
C PHE A 27 0.05 1.22 11.68
N ALA A 28 -0.66 1.91 10.79
CA ALA A 28 -1.34 3.17 11.08
C ALA A 28 -2.65 2.98 11.86
N SER A 29 -3.08 1.75 12.11
CA SER A 29 -4.31 1.43 12.85
C SER A 29 -4.15 1.69 14.36
N SER A 30 -5.11 2.37 14.96
CA SER A 30 -5.16 2.67 16.41
C SER A 30 -5.68 1.49 17.21
N GLU A 31 -6.73 0.83 16.74
CA GLU A 31 -7.23 -0.45 17.26
C GLU A 31 -6.74 -1.61 16.39
N LYS A 32 -6.75 -2.85 16.90
CA LYS A 32 -6.42 -4.00 16.06
C LYS A 32 -7.47 -4.04 14.94
N SER A 33 -6.97 -3.98 13.70
CA SER A 33 -7.69 -4.08 12.42
C SER A 33 -8.53 -2.90 11.90
N ASP A 34 -8.89 -1.87 12.67
CA ASP A 34 -9.65 -0.71 12.14
C ASP A 34 -8.76 0.31 11.38
N ALA A 35 -8.74 0.18 10.06
CA ALA A 35 -7.98 1.06 9.19
C ALA A 35 -8.68 2.42 8.95
N GLY A 36 -9.96 2.56 9.32
CA GLY A 36 -10.75 3.77 9.16
C GLY A 36 -11.42 3.91 7.77
N GLY A 37 -11.91 5.11 7.46
CA GLY A 37 -12.64 5.36 6.21
C GLY A 37 -11.75 5.54 4.98
N ARG A 38 -12.31 5.31 3.78
CA ARG A 38 -11.61 5.43 2.48
C ARG A 38 -10.77 6.70 2.32
N LEU A 39 -11.31 7.86 2.72
CA LEU A 39 -10.58 9.13 2.65
C LEU A 39 -9.31 9.11 3.51
N ARG A 40 -9.36 8.52 4.71
CA ARG A 40 -8.19 8.41 5.60
C ARG A 40 -7.12 7.54 4.95
N LEU A 41 -7.51 6.37 4.44
CA LEU A 41 -6.59 5.45 3.77
C LEU A 41 -5.92 6.09 2.54
N MET A 42 -6.67 6.83 1.72
CA MET A 42 -6.13 7.61 0.60
C MET A 42 -5.09 8.62 1.07
N LYS A 43 -5.35 9.31 2.19
CA LYS A 43 -4.45 10.34 2.71
C LYS A 43 -3.19 9.75 3.32
N LEU A 44 -3.30 8.60 4.00
CA LEU A 44 -2.12 7.85 4.46
C LEU A 44 -1.25 7.41 3.27
N ALA A 45 -1.87 6.87 2.22
CA ALA A 45 -1.15 6.48 1.00
C ALA A 45 -0.41 7.68 0.38
N TYR A 46 -1.06 8.85 0.31
CA TYR A 46 -0.43 10.08 -0.18
C TYR A 46 0.73 10.54 0.71
N LEU A 47 0.61 10.45 2.03
CA LEU A 47 1.67 10.84 2.96
C LEU A 47 2.89 9.91 2.83
N LEU A 48 2.66 8.60 2.70
CA LEU A 48 3.73 7.64 2.40
C LEU A 48 4.39 7.97 1.07
N PHE A 49 3.61 8.17 0.01
CA PHE A 49 4.10 8.58 -1.31
C PHE A 49 4.99 9.81 -1.23
N ARG A 50 4.53 10.87 -0.56
CA ARG A 50 5.30 12.10 -0.39
C ARG A 50 6.59 11.90 0.40
N ARG A 51 6.56 11.08 1.45
CA ARG A 51 7.75 10.77 2.23
C ARG A 51 8.80 10.07 1.37
N LEU A 52 8.38 9.03 0.64
CA LEU A 52 9.24 8.28 -0.28
C LEU A 52 9.83 9.19 -1.36
N GLN A 53 9.05 10.09 -1.95
CA GLN A 53 9.56 11.04 -2.94
C GLN A 53 10.57 12.04 -2.35
N CYS A 54 10.33 12.58 -1.16
CA CYS A 54 11.28 13.47 -0.48
C CYS A 54 12.63 12.80 -0.25
N ASP A 55 12.62 11.51 0.04
CA ASP A 55 13.82 10.71 0.29
C ASP A 55 14.36 10.05 -1.00
N SER A 56 13.81 10.40 -2.18
CA SER A 56 14.16 9.83 -3.49
C SER A 56 14.12 8.28 -3.52
N VAL A 57 13.12 7.69 -2.88
CA VAL A 57 12.89 6.24 -2.77
C VAL A 57 11.81 5.78 -3.74
N CYS A 58 12.12 4.82 -4.60
CA CYS A 58 11.17 4.17 -5.51
C CYS A 58 10.57 2.91 -4.84
N ALA A 59 9.41 3.05 -4.22
CA ALA A 59 8.77 1.93 -3.52
C ALA A 59 7.26 1.82 -3.72
N LEU A 60 6.60 2.91 -4.09
CA LEU A 60 5.17 2.96 -4.33
C LEU A 60 4.91 3.58 -5.70
N SER A 61 4.38 2.79 -6.63
CA SER A 61 4.21 3.17 -8.05
C SER A 61 2.80 3.71 -8.35
N VAL A 62 2.35 4.68 -7.55
CA VAL A 62 1.02 5.29 -7.69
C VAL A 62 1.12 6.74 -8.15
N ASN A 63 0.15 7.21 -8.93
CA ASN A 63 0.03 8.60 -9.31
C ASN A 63 -1.11 9.26 -8.55
N PHE A 64 -0.87 10.49 -8.10
CA PHE A 64 -1.90 11.30 -7.47
C PHE A 64 -2.30 12.47 -8.36
N TYR A 65 -3.56 12.88 -8.24
CA TYR A 65 -4.09 14.13 -8.79
C TYR A 65 -4.92 14.87 -7.75
N ARG A 66 -5.09 16.18 -7.93
CA ARG A 66 -5.84 17.04 -7.03
C ARG A 66 -7.35 16.80 -7.21
N TRP A 67 -8.01 16.27 -6.20
CA TRP A 67 -9.47 16.13 -6.17
C TRP A 67 -10.11 16.98 -5.07
N GLN A 68 -11.43 17.12 -5.02
CA GLN A 68 -12.16 18.04 -4.12
C GLN A 68 -11.80 17.89 -2.63
N TYR A 69 -11.41 16.68 -2.20
CA TYR A 69 -10.99 16.38 -0.82
C TYR A 69 -9.48 16.17 -0.69
N GLY A 70 -8.69 16.73 -1.60
CA GLY A 70 -7.22 16.65 -1.63
C GLY A 70 -6.71 15.61 -2.62
N PRO A 71 -5.48 15.11 -2.45
CA PRO A 71 -4.87 14.14 -3.35
C PRO A 71 -5.68 12.84 -3.46
N MET A 72 -5.78 12.32 -4.68
CA MET A 72 -6.54 11.14 -5.03
C MET A 72 -5.73 10.30 -6.02
N SER A 73 -5.81 8.98 -5.95
CA SER A 73 -5.14 8.06 -6.86
C SER A 73 -6.10 6.95 -7.26
N ASN A 74 -6.17 6.61 -8.55
CA ASN A 74 -7.00 5.48 -8.99
C ASN A 74 -6.34 4.15 -8.62
N GLU A 75 -5.02 4.10 -8.64
CA GLU A 75 -4.19 2.95 -8.29
C GLU A 75 -4.39 2.53 -6.83
N VAL A 76 -4.58 3.49 -5.92
CA VAL A 76 -4.95 3.20 -4.52
C VAL A 76 -6.35 2.56 -4.42
N TYR A 77 -7.32 2.95 -5.27
CA TYR A 77 -8.61 2.26 -5.33
C TYR A 77 -8.48 0.85 -5.88
N GLU A 78 -7.71 0.67 -6.95
CA GLU A 78 -7.46 -0.66 -7.52
C GLU A 78 -6.79 -1.59 -6.49
N ALA A 79 -5.87 -1.05 -5.68
CA ALA A 79 -5.27 -1.78 -4.57
C ALA A 79 -6.32 -2.22 -3.54
N TRP A 80 -7.26 -1.34 -3.15
CA TRP A 80 -8.37 -1.71 -2.26
C TRP A 80 -9.23 -2.82 -2.82
N GLU A 81 -9.71 -2.66 -4.05
CA GLU A 81 -10.58 -3.65 -4.70
C GLU A 81 -9.88 -5.02 -4.80
N ARG A 82 -8.56 -5.03 -5.05
CA ARG A 82 -7.77 -6.26 -5.07
C ARG A 82 -7.66 -6.91 -3.69
N LEU A 83 -7.39 -6.13 -2.64
CA LEU A 83 -7.26 -6.63 -1.27
C LEU A 83 -8.60 -7.14 -0.73
N GLU A 84 -9.70 -6.48 -1.06
CA GLU A 84 -11.06 -6.88 -0.70
C GLU A 84 -11.47 -8.16 -1.45
N ALA A 85 -11.21 -8.23 -2.76
CA ALA A 85 -11.44 -9.45 -3.55
C ALA A 85 -10.59 -10.65 -3.08
N ALA A 86 -9.46 -10.38 -2.42
CA ALA A 86 -8.60 -11.37 -1.80
C ALA A 86 -8.96 -11.69 -0.34
N ASP A 87 -10.03 -11.08 0.22
CA ASP A 87 -10.51 -11.27 1.60
C ASP A 87 -9.43 -10.90 2.64
N LEU A 88 -8.59 -9.92 2.30
CA LEU A 88 -7.58 -9.35 3.19
C LEU A 88 -8.10 -8.10 3.90
N MET A 89 -9.14 -7.49 3.35
CA MET A 89 -9.86 -6.38 3.92
C MET A 89 -11.35 -6.60 3.72
N ASP A 90 -12.16 -6.16 4.69
CA ASP A 90 -13.62 -6.12 4.59
C ASP A 90 -14.08 -4.66 4.72
N GLU A 91 -14.99 -4.24 3.83
CA GLU A 91 -15.72 -2.99 3.98
C GLU A 91 -17.07 -3.24 4.66
N GLU A 92 -17.17 -2.84 5.93
CA GLU A 92 -18.46 -2.63 6.59
C GLU A 92 -18.79 -1.13 6.62
N GLU A 93 -18.82 -0.50 7.81
CA GLU A 93 -18.92 0.97 7.94
C GLU A 93 -17.52 1.65 7.90
N VAL A 94 -16.48 0.87 8.22
CA VAL A 94 -15.06 1.22 8.17
C VAL A 94 -14.29 0.04 7.60
N TRP A 95 -13.15 0.33 6.97
CA TRP A 95 -12.31 -0.72 6.43
C TRP A 95 -11.57 -1.41 7.54
N THR A 96 -11.80 -2.72 7.64
CA THR A 96 -11.16 -3.56 8.64
C THR A 96 -10.29 -4.59 7.94
N LEU A 97 -9.05 -4.77 8.39
CA LEU A 97 -8.22 -5.87 7.90
C LEU A 97 -8.74 -7.19 8.47
N THR A 98 -8.87 -8.21 7.63
CA THR A 98 -9.18 -9.57 8.12
C THR A 98 -7.98 -10.14 8.86
N ASP A 99 -8.17 -11.25 9.60
CA ASP A 99 -7.05 -11.98 10.20
C ASP A 99 -5.98 -12.38 9.18
N SER A 100 -6.39 -12.64 7.92
CA SER A 100 -5.47 -12.95 6.83
C SER A 100 -4.74 -11.70 6.33
N GLY A 101 -5.44 -10.57 6.24
CA GLY A 101 -4.83 -9.28 5.91
C GLY A 101 -3.80 -8.84 6.94
N VAL A 102 -4.12 -8.97 8.23
CA VAL A 102 -3.19 -8.68 9.33
C VAL A 102 -1.93 -9.55 9.22
N ARG A 103 -2.09 -10.88 9.06
CA ARG A 103 -0.94 -11.78 8.90
C ARG A 103 -0.10 -11.43 7.69
N LEU A 104 -0.72 -11.11 6.54
CA LEU A 104 0.03 -10.75 5.34
C LEU A 104 0.80 -9.44 5.54
N ALA A 105 0.17 -8.43 6.14
CA ALA A 105 0.82 -7.16 6.48
C ALA A 105 2.00 -7.35 7.43
N GLU A 106 1.83 -8.13 8.50
CA GLU A 106 2.88 -8.45 9.47
C GLU A 106 4.02 -9.22 8.80
N ASN A 107 3.72 -10.28 8.03
CA ASN A 107 4.75 -11.07 7.34
C ASN A 107 5.53 -10.23 6.32
N PHE A 108 4.85 -9.43 5.51
CA PHE A 108 5.52 -8.55 4.54
C PHE A 108 6.42 -7.54 5.26
N TYR A 109 5.97 -6.98 6.38
CA TYR A 109 6.79 -6.08 7.16
C TYR A 109 8.02 -6.77 7.77
N GLU A 110 7.84 -7.95 8.37
CA GLU A 110 8.90 -8.69 9.04
C GLU A 110 9.92 -9.30 8.08
N GLU A 111 9.48 -9.80 6.93
CA GLU A 111 10.31 -10.55 6.00
C GLU A 111 10.83 -9.69 4.84
N VAL A 112 10.13 -8.63 4.44
CA VAL A 112 10.55 -7.76 3.33
C VAL A 112 11.01 -6.41 3.85
N LEU A 113 10.18 -5.68 4.59
CA LEU A 113 10.52 -4.29 4.97
C LEU A 113 11.65 -4.20 6.01
N LYS A 114 11.82 -5.21 6.88
CA LYS A 114 12.92 -5.24 7.85
C LYS A 114 14.29 -5.58 7.27
N GLU A 115 14.36 -6.00 6.01
CA GLU A 115 15.66 -6.20 5.36
C GLU A 115 16.45 -4.87 5.32
N GLU A 116 17.77 -4.95 5.49
CA GLU A 116 18.65 -3.76 5.48
C GLU A 116 18.57 -3.01 4.13
N SER A 117 18.39 -3.75 3.04
CA SER A 117 18.13 -3.25 1.68
C SER A 117 16.88 -2.38 1.58
N ASN A 118 15.93 -2.52 2.53
CA ASN A 118 14.61 -1.88 2.54
C ASN A 118 14.43 -0.84 3.67
N ALA A 119 15.52 -0.50 4.37
CA ALA A 119 15.49 0.37 5.55
C ALA A 119 14.81 1.73 5.33
N ALA A 120 15.00 2.39 4.19
CA ALA A 120 14.37 3.69 3.92
C ALA A 120 12.85 3.57 3.72
N VAL A 121 12.39 2.51 3.04
CA VAL A 121 10.95 2.26 2.86
C VAL A 121 10.29 1.98 4.19
N LYS A 122 10.91 1.12 5.00
CA LYS A 122 10.44 0.83 6.36
C LYS A 122 10.37 2.07 7.21
N ALA A 123 11.41 2.91 7.21
CA ALA A 123 11.42 4.15 7.96
C ALA A 123 10.26 5.08 7.55
N ALA A 124 10.01 5.23 6.24
CA ALA A 124 8.88 6.01 5.74
C ALA A 124 7.53 5.43 6.18
N VAL A 125 7.35 4.11 6.12
CA VAL A 125 6.13 3.44 6.62
C VAL A 125 5.95 3.67 8.11
N ASP A 126 6.99 3.45 8.91
CA ASP A 126 6.94 3.59 10.37
C ASP A 126 6.60 5.02 10.79
N GLU A 127 7.24 6.01 10.17
CA GLU A 127 7.02 7.42 10.48
C GLU A 127 5.57 7.83 10.18
N VAL A 128 5.08 7.55 8.97
CA VAL A 128 3.70 7.89 8.59
C VAL A 128 2.70 7.14 9.46
N ALA A 129 2.94 5.84 9.69
CA ALA A 129 2.07 5.04 10.54
C ALA A 129 2.01 5.56 11.97
N GLN A 130 3.15 5.88 12.59
CA GLN A 130 3.23 6.35 13.96
C GLN A 130 2.66 7.76 14.13
N GLU A 131 2.99 8.68 13.23
CA GLU A 131 2.51 10.06 13.27
C GLU A 131 0.98 10.13 13.21
N TRP A 132 0.37 9.36 12.31
CA TRP A 132 -1.05 9.43 12.02
C TRP A 132 -1.89 8.35 12.69
N ARG A 133 -1.29 7.54 13.57
CA ARG A 133 -1.96 6.46 14.29
C ARG A 133 -3.16 6.93 15.09
N THR A 134 -3.04 8.09 15.75
CA THR A 134 -4.09 8.64 16.62
C THR A 134 -5.14 9.47 15.87
N ALA A 135 -4.91 9.73 14.58
CA ALA A 135 -5.84 10.47 13.74
C ALA A 135 -6.85 9.51 13.09
N TRP A 136 -7.98 9.31 13.78
CA TRP A 136 -9.06 8.42 13.35
C TRP A 136 -9.86 8.93 12.15
N SER A 137 -9.95 10.24 11.97
CA SER A 137 -10.68 10.86 10.86
C SER A 137 -9.72 11.39 9.79
N ALA A 138 -10.22 11.53 8.56
CA ALA A 138 -9.44 12.10 7.46
C ALA A 138 -9.15 13.61 7.63
N GLN A 139 -9.89 14.32 8.50
CA GLN A 139 -9.83 15.77 8.58
C GLN A 139 -8.46 16.33 9.03
N PRO A 140 -7.81 15.81 10.10
CA PRO A 140 -6.45 16.23 10.47
C PRO A 140 -5.44 15.97 9.36
N LEU A 141 -5.53 14.81 8.69
CA LEU A 141 -4.66 14.47 7.57
C LEU A 141 -4.86 15.47 6.41
N MET A 142 -6.12 15.79 6.08
CA MET A 142 -6.43 16.75 5.02
C MET A 142 -5.90 18.15 5.32
N GLN A 143 -6.06 18.64 6.56
CA GLN A 143 -5.54 19.95 6.96
C GLN A 143 -4.03 20.01 6.83
N HIS A 144 -3.33 18.97 7.27
CA HIS A 144 -1.89 18.87 7.10
C HIS A 144 -1.51 18.82 5.62
N ILE A 145 -2.13 17.94 4.83
CA ILE A 145 -1.84 17.79 3.40
C ILE A 145 -2.04 19.11 2.64
N TYR A 146 -3.11 19.86 2.93
CA TYR A 146 -3.33 21.15 2.26
C TYR A 146 -2.27 22.20 2.58
N SER A 147 -1.61 22.10 3.74
CA SER A 147 -0.49 22.98 4.09
C SER A 147 0.83 22.62 3.39
N LEU A 148 0.92 21.43 2.79
CA LEU A 148 2.13 21.00 2.07
C LEU A 148 2.27 21.75 0.75
N SER A 149 3.52 21.90 0.30
CA SER A 149 3.79 22.37 -1.07
C SER A 149 3.46 21.27 -2.07
N SER A 150 2.86 21.63 -3.19
CA SER A 150 2.59 20.72 -4.31
C SER A 150 3.86 20.10 -4.91
N ARG A 151 5.01 20.79 -4.80
CA ARG A 151 6.33 20.32 -5.28
C ARG A 151 7.23 19.96 -4.12
N ILE A 152 8.17 19.05 -4.35
CA ILE A 152 9.12 18.61 -3.32
C ILE A 152 10.42 19.41 -3.36
N ALA A 153 10.98 19.61 -4.55
CA ALA A 153 12.29 20.28 -4.71
C ALA A 153 12.21 21.82 -4.75
N GLU A 154 11.02 22.40 -4.91
CA GLU A 154 10.81 23.83 -5.11
C GLU A 154 9.69 24.37 -4.21
N VAL A 155 9.69 25.68 -3.97
CA VAL A 155 8.54 26.37 -3.38
C VAL A 155 7.42 26.41 -4.44
N GLY A 156 6.66 25.32 -4.53
CA GLY A 156 5.43 25.25 -5.30
C GLY A 156 4.23 25.86 -4.55
N PRO A 157 3.10 26.09 -5.24
CA PRO A 157 1.86 26.47 -4.57
C PRO A 157 1.47 25.41 -3.53
N SER A 158 0.68 25.80 -2.54
CA SER A 158 0.10 24.83 -1.61
C SER A 158 -0.77 23.83 -2.38
N ILE A 159 -0.98 22.65 -1.83
CA ILE A 159 -1.90 21.67 -2.45
C ILE A 159 -3.33 22.22 -2.53
N GLU A 160 -3.71 23.09 -1.58
CA GLU A 160 -5.01 23.75 -1.60
C GLU A 160 -5.21 24.60 -2.86
N ASP A 161 -4.15 25.29 -3.29
CA ASP A 161 -4.13 26.22 -4.42
C ASP A 161 -4.01 25.55 -5.81
N MET A 162 -3.77 24.24 -5.88
CA MET A 162 -3.74 23.50 -7.14
C MET A 162 -5.14 23.45 -7.78
N ALA A 163 -5.22 23.46 -9.11
CA ALA A 163 -6.50 23.26 -9.78
C ALA A 163 -6.96 21.81 -9.63
N LEU A 164 -8.29 21.61 -9.56
CA LEU A 164 -8.86 20.27 -9.54
C LEU A 164 -8.52 19.55 -10.85
N GLY A 165 -8.03 18.33 -10.73
CA GLY A 165 -7.55 17.50 -11.83
C GLY A 165 -6.07 17.65 -12.14
N ASP A 166 -5.35 18.60 -11.53
CA ASP A 166 -3.90 18.73 -11.71
C ASP A 166 -3.18 17.50 -11.12
N ASP A 167 -2.26 16.93 -11.89
CA ASP A 167 -1.41 15.84 -11.44
C ASP A 167 -0.34 16.34 -10.46
N PHE A 168 -0.01 15.51 -9.48
CA PHE A 168 1.16 15.70 -8.64
C PHE A 168 2.43 15.22 -9.36
N GLU A 169 3.60 15.59 -8.82
CA GLU A 169 4.87 15.06 -9.28
C GLU A 169 4.85 13.52 -9.22
N PRO A 170 5.26 12.80 -10.27
CA PRO A 170 5.24 11.34 -10.29
C PRO A 170 6.27 10.73 -9.32
N PRO A 171 6.12 9.45 -8.93
CA PRO A 171 7.15 8.78 -8.13
C PRO A 171 8.50 8.79 -8.85
N PRO A 172 9.63 8.78 -8.11
CA PRO A 172 10.95 8.75 -8.73
C PRO A 172 11.09 7.50 -9.59
N ALA A 173 11.61 7.67 -10.81
CA ALA A 173 11.94 6.54 -11.66
C ALA A 173 13.06 5.71 -11.00
N PRO A 174 13.10 4.38 -11.18
CA PRO A 174 14.15 3.54 -10.57
C PRO A 174 15.59 3.97 -10.92
N ALA A 175 15.79 4.58 -12.08
CA ALA A 175 17.09 5.09 -12.52
C ALA A 175 17.56 6.33 -11.74
N ASP A 176 16.61 7.15 -11.29
CA ASP A 176 16.84 8.43 -10.62
C ASP A 176 16.70 8.32 -9.09
N ALA A 177 16.16 7.21 -8.59
CA ALA A 177 16.01 6.95 -7.18
C ALA A 177 17.34 6.61 -6.49
N GLU A 178 17.52 7.11 -5.27
CA GLU A 178 18.65 6.73 -4.40
C GLU A 178 18.51 5.28 -3.93
N MET A 179 17.28 4.81 -3.78
CA MET A 179 16.94 3.48 -3.33
C MET A 179 15.63 3.00 -3.97
N CYS A 180 15.52 1.70 -4.19
CA CYS A 180 14.27 1.06 -4.62
C CYS A 180 13.87 -0.01 -3.59
N LEU A 181 12.57 -0.23 -3.40
CA LEU A 181 12.09 -1.37 -2.64
C LEU A 181 12.54 -2.66 -3.33
N ASN A 182 13.23 -3.52 -2.59
CA ASN A 182 13.68 -4.82 -3.04
C ASN A 182 12.71 -5.89 -2.54
N VAL A 183 12.10 -6.63 -3.46
CA VAL A 183 11.20 -7.76 -3.14
C VAL A 183 11.71 -8.97 -3.90
N ASP A 184 11.92 -10.08 -3.18
CA ASP A 184 12.34 -11.34 -3.80
C ASP A 184 11.24 -11.90 -4.71
N ASP A 185 11.63 -12.54 -5.82
CA ASP A 185 10.70 -13.13 -6.79
C ASP A 185 9.72 -14.12 -6.15
N SER A 186 10.15 -14.86 -5.13
CA SER A 186 9.27 -15.80 -4.41
C SER A 186 8.15 -15.09 -3.65
N TRP A 187 8.39 -13.86 -3.19
CA TRP A 187 7.34 -13.01 -2.62
C TRP A 187 6.37 -12.57 -3.70
N VAL A 188 6.87 -12.11 -4.85
CA VAL A 188 6.03 -11.68 -5.98
C VAL A 188 5.12 -12.81 -6.46
N GLU A 189 5.68 -14.01 -6.65
CA GLU A 189 4.92 -15.22 -6.99
C GLU A 189 3.86 -15.52 -5.93
N SER A 190 4.22 -15.46 -4.65
CA SER A 190 3.29 -15.69 -3.54
C SER A 190 2.15 -14.67 -3.52
N LEU A 191 2.45 -13.39 -3.79
CA LEU A 191 1.46 -12.32 -3.89
C LEU A 191 0.53 -12.52 -5.07
N SER A 192 1.03 -12.99 -6.22
CA SER A 192 0.19 -13.28 -7.39
C SER A 192 -0.87 -14.34 -7.09
N VAL A 193 -0.53 -15.32 -6.24
CA VAL A 193 -1.47 -16.35 -5.79
C VAL A 193 -2.41 -15.80 -4.71
N ALA A 194 -1.87 -15.09 -3.72
CA ALA A 194 -2.63 -14.59 -2.58
C ALA A 194 -3.65 -13.51 -2.97
N LEU A 195 -3.33 -12.67 -3.96
CA LEU A 195 -4.17 -11.58 -4.45
C LEU A 195 -5.02 -11.96 -5.67
N SER A 196 -4.91 -13.20 -6.17
CA SER A 196 -5.79 -13.72 -7.22
C SER A 196 -7.08 -14.25 -6.61
N SER A 197 -8.19 -13.60 -6.92
CA SER A 197 -9.53 -14.02 -6.47
C SER A 197 -9.91 -15.43 -6.95
N GLU A 198 -9.49 -15.81 -8.17
CA GLU A 198 -9.72 -17.16 -8.73
C GLU A 198 -8.88 -18.22 -8.00
N SER A 199 -7.59 -17.95 -7.78
CA SER A 199 -6.69 -18.85 -7.05
C SER A 199 -7.18 -19.05 -5.62
N MET A 200 -7.61 -17.97 -4.95
CA MET A 200 -8.13 -18.03 -3.59
C MET A 200 -9.46 -18.77 -3.49
N ALA A 201 -10.38 -18.59 -4.44
CA ALA A 201 -11.63 -19.35 -4.49
C ALA A 201 -11.36 -20.86 -4.67
N SER A 202 -10.43 -21.21 -5.55
CA SER A 202 -10.02 -22.61 -5.79
C SER A 202 -9.37 -23.24 -4.55
N LEU A 203 -8.47 -22.51 -3.88
CA LEU A 203 -7.83 -22.95 -2.64
C LEU A 203 -8.85 -23.13 -1.51
N ARG A 204 -9.79 -22.19 -1.34
CA ARG A 204 -10.88 -22.29 -0.36
C ARG A 204 -11.73 -23.53 -0.59
N SER A 205 -12.13 -23.78 -1.85
CA SER A 205 -12.88 -25.00 -2.20
C SER A 205 -12.09 -26.24 -1.84
N SER A 206 -10.80 -26.28 -2.20
CA SER A 206 -9.93 -27.43 -1.93
C SER A 206 -9.75 -27.69 -0.44
N VAL A 207 -9.55 -26.66 0.38
CA VAL A 207 -9.45 -26.77 1.84
C VAL A 207 -10.77 -27.20 2.47
N ALA A 208 -11.90 -26.66 1.99
CA ALA A 208 -13.22 -27.05 2.46
C ALA A 208 -13.54 -28.51 2.12
N ASP A 209 -13.19 -28.96 0.91
CA ASP A 209 -13.35 -30.34 0.47
C ASP A 209 -12.44 -31.30 1.23
N TYR A 210 -11.19 -30.90 1.54
CA TYR A 210 -10.29 -31.67 2.40
C TYR A 210 -10.84 -31.80 3.83
N ARG A 211 -11.23 -30.69 4.46
CA ARG A 211 -11.83 -30.68 5.82
C ARG A 211 -13.16 -31.44 5.88
N GLY A 212 -13.93 -31.42 4.80
CA GLY A 212 -15.18 -32.16 4.63
C GLY A 212 -15.00 -33.64 4.28
N GLY A 213 -13.76 -34.13 4.14
CA GLY A 213 -13.46 -35.54 3.80
C GLY A 213 -13.83 -35.94 2.37
N ARG A 214 -14.04 -34.97 1.47
CA ARG A 214 -14.42 -35.21 0.06
C ARG A 214 -13.23 -35.47 -0.85
N ILE A 215 -12.01 -35.27 -0.35
CA ILE A 215 -10.76 -35.61 -1.05
C ILE A 215 -10.21 -36.91 -0.48
N HIS A 216 -10.26 -37.98 -1.27
CA HIS A 216 -9.59 -39.24 -0.96
C HIS A 216 -8.17 -39.19 -1.51
N LEU A 217 -7.17 -39.04 -0.64
CA LEU A 217 -5.77 -39.26 -1.03
C LEU A 217 -5.63 -40.73 -1.44
N ALA A 218 -5.44 -40.95 -2.74
CA ALA A 218 -5.12 -42.27 -3.27
C ALA A 218 -3.84 -42.75 -2.57
N ARG A 219 -3.97 -43.85 -1.81
CA ARG A 219 -2.85 -44.52 -1.16
C ARG A 219 -2.02 -45.31 -2.16
#